data_AF-A0A849CC06-F1
#
_entry.id   AF-A0A849CC06-F1
#
_cell.length_a   1.000
_cell.length_b   1.000
_cell.length_c   1.000
_cell.angle_alpha   90.00
_cell.angle_beta   90.00
_cell.angle_gamma   90.00
#
_symmetry.space_group_name_H-M   'P 1'
#
loop_
_entity.id
_entity.type
_entity.pdbx_description
1 polymer ?
#
loop_
_entity_poly.entity_id
_entity_poly.type
_entity_poly.pdbx_seq_one_letter_code
_entity_poly.pdbx_strand_id
1 'polypeptide(L)' 'MHDTVWHTAGAREDTILCIGCLEERLGRLLLHTDFPPAVLNQPDYGNHSQRLQDRLRPQSTP' A
#
# COMPACT_ATOMS: atom_id res chain seq x y z
N MET A 1 -5.88 9.57 8.30
CA MET A 1 -5.81 8.29 7.57
C MET A 1 -6.89 8.37 6.49
N HIS A 2 -6.56 8.14 5.22
CA HIS A 2 -7.58 8.19 4.16
C HIS A 2 -8.40 6.90 4.20
N ASP A 3 -9.45 6.90 5.03
CA ASP A 3 -10.37 5.76 5.19
C ASP A 3 -11.03 5.37 3.87
N THR A 4 -11.07 6.27 2.88
CA THR A 4 -11.62 6.02 1.54
C THR A 4 -10.97 4.83 0.84
N VAL A 5 -9.67 4.60 0.98
CA VAL A 5 -8.98 3.46 0.33
C VAL A 5 -9.43 2.14 0.95
N TRP A 6 -9.41 2.06 2.28
CA TRP A 6 -9.84 0.88 3.02
C TRP A 6 -11.33 0.60 2.84
N HIS A 7 -12.16 1.65 2.85
CA HIS A 7 -13.58 1.57 2.55
C HIS A 7 -13.84 1.07 1.12
N THR A 8 -13.14 1.61 0.11
CA THR A 8 -13.28 1.16 -1.29
C THR A 8 -12.89 -0.30 -1.45
N ALA A 9 -11.87 -0.76 -0.71
CA ALA A 9 -11.48 -2.16 -0.68
C ALA A 9 -12.44 -3.07 0.13
N GLY A 10 -13.55 -2.54 0.64
CA GLY A 10 -14.49 -3.28 1.47
C GLY A 10 -13.85 -3.87 2.73
N ALA A 11 -12.83 -3.20 3.26
CA ALA A 11 -12.19 -3.62 4.50
C ALA A 11 -13.09 -3.30 5.69
N ARG A 12 -13.10 -4.20 6.67
CA ARG A 12 -13.80 -4.07 7.94
C ARG A 12 -12.78 -3.88 9.05
N GLU A 13 -13.20 -3.35 10.19
CA GLU A 13 -12.33 -3.06 11.35
C GLU A 13 -11.56 -4.29 11.86
N ASP A 14 -12.10 -5.48 11.65
CA ASP A 14 -11.55 -6.77 12.07
C ASP A 14 -10.74 -7.48 10.96
N THR A 15 -10.50 -6.83 9.82
CA THR A 15 -9.81 -7.44 8.69
C THR A 15 -8.41 -6.87 8.49
N ILE A 16 -7.46 -7.77 8.25
CA ILE A 16 -6.12 -7.43 7.79
C ILE A 16 -6.02 -7.86 6.34
N LEU A 17 -5.69 -6.93 5.45
CA LEU A 17 -5.43 -7.21 4.05
C LEU A 17 -3.93 -7.10 3.79
N CYS A 18 -3.36 -8.10 3.12
CA CYS A 18 -2.06 -7.92 2.50
C CYS A 18 -2.17 -6.93 1.33
N ILE A 19 -1.05 -6.33 0.93
CA ILE A 19 -1.02 -5.38 -0.19
C ILE A 19 -1.63 -5.95 -1.47
N GLY A 20 -1.42 -7.24 -1.77
CA GLY A 20 -1.98 -7.88 -2.95
C GLY A 20 -3.51 -7.98 -2.91
N CYS A 21 -4.09 -8.40 -1.78
CA CYS A 21 -5.54 -8.43 -1.62
C CYS A 21 -6.15 -7.03 -1.68
N LEU A 22 -5.44 -6.03 -1.16
CA LEU A 22 -5.87 -4.64 -1.24
C LEU A 22 -5.91 -4.16 -2.71
N GLU A 23 -4.84 -4.38 -3.47
CA GLU A 23 -4.76 -4.02 -4.90
C GLU A 23 -5.82 -4.73 -5.75
N GLU A 24 -6.06 -6.02 -5.50
CA GLU A 24 -7.09 -6.80 -6.20
C GLU A 24 -8.48 -6.21 -5.99
N ARG A 25 -8.83 -5.86 -4.74
CA ARG A 25 -10.13 -5.26 -4.43
C ARG A 25 -10.29 -3.84 -4.94
N LEU A 26 -9.20 -3.07 -4.97
CA LEU A 26 -9.18 -1.72 -5.56
C LEU A 26 -9.22 -1.76 -7.09
N GLY A 27 -8.90 -2.89 -7.72
CA GLY A 27 -8.77 -3.00 -9.17
C GLY A 27 -7.59 -2.22 -9.74
N ARG A 28 -6.62 -1.84 -8.90
CA ARG A 28 -5.40 -1.12 -9.32
C ARG A 28 -4.22 -1.43 -8.41
N LEU A 29 -3.03 -1.23 -8.95
CA LEU A 29 -1.81 -1.25 -8.16
C LEU A 29 -1.69 0.05 -7.35
N LEU A 30 -1.15 -0.05 -6.13
CA LEU A 30 -0.82 1.11 -5.33
C LEU A 30 0.47 1.74 -5.87
N LEU A 31 0.58 3.05 -5.72
CA LEU A 31 1.74 3.85 -6.07
C LEU A 31 2.38 4.42 -4.81
N HIS A 32 3.64 4.85 -4.89
CA HIS A 32 4.35 5.44 -3.75
C HIS A 32 3.62 6.65 -3.14
N THR A 33 2.82 7.37 -3.93
CA THR A 33 2.00 8.50 -3.49
C THR A 33 0.73 8.12 -2.73
N ASP A 34 0.32 6.84 -2.74
CA ASP A 34 -0.80 6.35 -1.95
C ASP A 34 -0.44 6.17 -0.46
N PHE A 35 0.85 6.18 -0.14
CA PHE A 35 1.35 5.99 1.22
C PHE A 35 1.65 7.35 1.87
N PRO A 36 1.09 7.65 3.05
CA PRO A 36 1.41 8.89 3.75
C PRO A 36 2.88 8.90 4.19
N PRO A 37 3.51 10.08 4.32
CA PRO A 37 4.88 10.20 4.80
C PRO A 37 4.95 9.80 6.28
N ALA A 38 5.26 8.54 6.52
CA ALA A 38 5.41 7.93 7.84
C ALA A 38 6.67 7.05 7.84
N VAL A 39 7.33 6.94 9.00
CA VAL A 39 8.54 6.12 9.14
C VAL A 39 8.30 4.68 8.68
N LEU A 40 7.12 4.12 8.98
CA LEU A 40 6.73 2.78 8.54
C LEU A 40 6.63 2.61 7.02
N ASN A 41 6.46 3.69 6.25
CA ASN A 41 6.41 3.67 4.79
C ASN A 41 7.77 4.00 4.16
N GLN A 42 8.85 4.15 4.94
CA GLN A 42 10.18 4.30 4.39
C GLN A 42 10.64 2.95 3.81
N PRO A 43 11.16 2.89 2.57
CA PRO A 43 11.55 1.62 1.94
C PRO A 43 12.55 0.79 2.75
N ASP A 44 13.41 1.46 3.52
CA ASP A 44 14.48 0.85 4.31
C ASP A 44 14.06 0.60 5.78
N TYR A 45 12.79 0.84 6.12
CA TYR A 45 12.25 0.57 7.45
C TYR A 45 11.85 -0.90 7.60
N GLY A 46 12.42 -1.59 8.58
CA GLY A 46 12.05 -2.95 8.93
C GLY A 46 12.21 -3.94 7.77
N ASN A 47 11.42 -5.02 7.82
CA ASN A 47 11.44 -6.07 6.79
C ASN A 47 10.19 -5.97 5.91
N HIS A 48 10.26 -5.12 4.88
CA HIS A 48 9.22 -5.06 3.85
C HIS A 48 9.36 -6.20 2.85
N SER A 49 8.23 -6.83 2.48
CA SER A 49 8.18 -7.72 1.32
C SER A 49 8.59 -6.97 0.05
N GLN A 50 9.18 -7.68 -0.93
CA GLN A 50 9.56 -7.08 -2.22
C GLN A 50 8.41 -6.31 -2.87
N ARG A 51 7.20 -6.88 -2.86
CA ARG A 51 6.02 -6.24 -3.44
C ARG A 51 5.69 -4.90 -2.79
N LEU A 52 5.82 -4.79 -1.47
CA LEU A 52 5.61 -3.52 -0.78
C LEU A 52 6.75 -2.53 -1.09
N GLN A 53 8.01 -2.98 -1.13
CA GLN A 53 9.14 -2.12 -1.51
C GLN A 53 8.97 -1.52 -2.91
N ASP A 54 8.48 -2.31 -3.86
CA ASP A 54 8.19 -1.85 -5.23
C ASP A 54 7.10 -0.77 -5.27
N ARG A 55 6.22 -0.72 -4.26
CA ARG A 55 5.19 0.32 -4.13
C ARG A 55 5.66 1.54 -3.37
N LEU A 56 6.55 1.38 -2.38
CA LEU A 56 7.06 2.50 -1.58
C LEU A 56 8.10 3.35 -2.32
N ARG A 57 8.72 2.82 -3.39
CA ARG A 57 9.68 3.56 -4.20
C ARG A 57 8.99 4.20 -5.42
N PRO A 58 9.37 5.42 -5.83
CA PRO A 58 8.96 5.96 -7.12
C PRO A 58 9.36 4.98 -8.23
N GLN A 59 8.41 4.62 -9.09
CA GLN A 59 8.75 3.88 -10.30
C GLN A 59 9.45 4.85 -11.24
N SER A 60 10.73 4.61 -11.51
CA SER A 60 11.41 5.26 -12.62
C SER A 60 10.74 4.79 -13.90
N THR A 61 9.89 5.62 -14.49
CA THR A 61 9.51 5.43 -15.89
C THR A 61 10.80 5.52 -16.71
N PRO A 62 11.12 4.54 -17.57
CA PRO A 62 12.24 4.67 -18.50
C PRO A 62 12.05 5.87 -19.44
#